data_AF-A0A659UHS0-F1
#
_entry.id   AF-A0A659UHS0-F1
#
_cell.length_a   1.000
_cell.length_b   1.000
_cell.length_c   1.000
_cell.angle_alpha   90.00
_cell.angle_beta   90.00
_cell.angle_gamma   90.00
#
_symmetry.space_group_name_H-M   'P 1'
#
loop_
_entity.id
_entity.type
_entity.pdbx_description
1 polymer ?
#
loop_
_entity_poly.entity_id
_entity_poly.type
_entity_poly.pdbx_seq_one_letter_code
_entity_poly.pdbx_strand_id
1 'polypeptide(L)'
;ERPSKAGEFADRTYQAFRAAFNTQYHGKRIPLELGFHFTLMNDGAYWNALERFAGEVCVKSDVECISFRDYVSRRDGSQKQATVGG
;
A
#
# COMPACT_ATOMS: atom_id res chain seq x y z
N GLU A 1 11.42 13.76 -17.74
CA GLU A 1 10.03 13.82 -17.22
C GLU A 1 9.08 14.34 -18.30
N ARG A 2 7.76 14.14 -18.16
CA ARG A 2 6.73 14.67 -19.07
C ARG A 2 5.56 15.26 -18.25
N PRO A 3 5.68 16.49 -17.73
CA PRO A 3 4.66 17.10 -16.86
C PRO A 3 3.27 17.20 -17.49
N SER A 4 3.19 17.41 -18.81
CA SER A 4 1.90 17.43 -19.54
C SER A 4 1.14 16.10 -19.52
N LYS A 5 1.79 15.01 -19.11
CA LYS A 5 1.18 13.68 -18.92
C LYS A 5 1.00 13.31 -17.45
N ALA A 6 1.21 14.22 -16.51
CA ALA A 6 1.11 13.95 -15.08
C ALA A 6 -0.22 13.29 -14.69
N GLY A 7 -1.35 13.78 -15.21
CA GLY A 7 -2.66 13.17 -14.98
C GLY A 7 -2.79 11.73 -15.50
N GLU A 8 -2.26 11.45 -16.70
CA GLU A 8 -2.23 10.09 -17.28
C GLU A 8 -1.39 9.14 -16.42
N PHE A 9 -0.22 9.60 -15.97
CA PHE A 9 0.64 8.82 -15.09
C PHE A 9 0.01 8.59 -13.72
N ALA A 10 -0.62 9.60 -13.14
CA ALA A 10 -1.33 9.48 -11.87
C ALA A 10 -2.46 8.45 -11.97
N ASP A 11 -3.29 8.50 -13.01
CA ASP A 11 -4.39 7.55 -13.17
C ASP A 11 -3.86 6.12 -13.38
N ARG A 12 -2.88 5.92 -14.27
CA ARG A 12 -2.27 4.60 -14.50
C ARG A 12 -1.65 4.02 -13.23
N THR A 13 -0.95 4.84 -12.45
CA THR A 13 -0.37 4.44 -11.17
C THR A 13 -1.45 4.08 -10.15
N TYR A 14 -2.50 4.89 -10.05
CA TYR A 14 -3.64 4.62 -9.16
C TYR A 14 -4.33 3.29 -9.53
N GLN A 15 -4.58 3.02 -10.81
CA GLN A 15 -5.16 1.75 -11.25
C GLN A 15 -4.25 0.57 -10.93
N ALA A 16 -2.92 0.73 -11.05
CA ALA A 16 -1.97 -0.31 -10.68
C ALA A 16 -2.03 -0.62 -9.17
N PHE A 17 -2.09 0.40 -8.31
CA PHE A 17 -2.24 0.20 -6.86
C PHE A 17 -3.55 -0.51 -6.51
N ARG A 18 -4.67 -0.10 -7.14
CA ARG A 18 -5.96 -0.76 -6.93
C ARG A 18 -5.97 -2.21 -7.38
N ALA A 19 -5.38 -2.52 -8.54
CA ALA A 19 -5.31 -3.89 -9.03
C ALA A 19 -4.50 -4.78 -8.06
N ALA A 20 -3.36 -4.29 -7.58
CA ALA A 20 -2.54 -4.99 -6.60
C ALA A 20 -3.29 -5.20 -5.27
N PHE A 21 -3.97 -4.16 -4.76
CA PHE A 21 -4.79 -4.25 -3.57
C PHE A 21 -5.93 -5.25 -3.73
N ASN A 22 -6.73 -5.14 -4.79
CA ASN A 22 -7.88 -6.02 -5.04
C ASN A 22 -7.47 -7.48 -5.13
N THR A 23 -6.31 -7.78 -5.72
CA THR A 23 -5.75 -9.14 -5.77
C THR A 23 -5.56 -9.73 -4.37
N GLN A 24 -5.07 -8.92 -3.42
CA GLN A 24 -4.86 -9.37 -2.04
C GLN A 24 -6.14 -9.32 -1.21
N TYR A 25 -6.94 -8.27 -1.37
CA TYR A 25 -8.17 -8.04 -0.63
C TYR A 25 -9.24 -9.12 -0.92
N HIS A 26 -9.33 -9.59 -2.16
CA HIS A 26 -10.21 -10.69 -2.54
C HIS A 26 -9.53 -12.06 -2.56
N GLY A 27 -8.24 -12.11 -2.23
CA GLY A 27 -7.42 -13.31 -2.31
C GLY A 27 -6.78 -13.69 -0.99
N LYS A 28 -5.48 -13.97 -1.04
CA LYS A 28 -4.71 -14.53 0.09
C LYS A 28 -4.43 -13.52 1.22
N ARG A 29 -4.85 -12.26 1.07
CA ARG A 29 -4.61 -11.17 2.05
C ARG A 29 -3.12 -11.03 2.41
N ILE A 30 -2.22 -11.22 1.44
CA ILE A 30 -0.79 -10.94 1.64
C ILE A 30 -0.63 -9.41 1.75
N PRO A 31 0.13 -8.89 2.73
CA PRO A 31 0.33 -7.44 2.85
C PRO A 31 0.90 -6.82 1.58
N LEU A 32 0.27 -5.73 1.14
CA LEU A 32 0.72 -4.93 0.01
C LEU A 32 1.67 -3.84 0.49
N GLU A 33 2.90 -3.87 0.00
CA GLU A 33 3.91 -2.83 0.23
C GLU A 33 4.02 -1.91 -0.99
N LEU A 34 3.97 -0.60 -0.78
CA LEU A 34 4.12 0.41 -1.84
C LEU A 34 5.32 1.32 -1.51
N GLY A 35 6.42 1.13 -2.22
CA GLY A 35 7.64 1.94 -2.06
C GLY A 35 7.65 3.19 -2.96
N PHE A 36 8.10 4.33 -2.41
CA PHE A 36 8.19 5.60 -3.12
C PHE A 36 9.52 6.30 -2.92
N HIS A 37 9.87 7.15 -3.88
CA HIS A 37 10.95 8.12 -3.75
C HIS A 37 10.35 9.49 -3.38
N PHE A 38 11.02 10.24 -2.51
CA PHE A 38 10.57 11.57 -2.04
C PHE A 38 10.76 12.70 -3.08
N THR A 39 10.69 12.37 -4.37
CA THR A 39 10.80 13.34 -5.47
C THR A 39 9.44 13.55 -6.13
N LEU A 40 9.15 14.77 -6.57
CA LEU A 40 7.90 15.12 -7.26
C LEU A 40 7.98 14.86 -8.77
N MET A 41 8.45 13.66 -9.14
CA MET A 41 8.62 13.28 -10.53
C MET A 41 7.30 13.38 -11.31
N ASN A 42 7.36 13.96 -12.51
CA ASN A 42 6.18 14.19 -13.35
C ASN A 42 5.09 14.98 -12.62
N ASP A 43 5.49 16.11 -12.01
CA ASP A 43 4.58 17.04 -11.32
C ASP A 43 3.78 16.36 -10.19
N GLY A 44 4.45 15.48 -9.44
CA GLY A 44 3.85 14.79 -8.29
C GLY A 44 2.82 13.71 -8.63
N ALA A 45 2.70 13.30 -9.90
CA ALA A 45 1.71 12.32 -10.35
C ALA A 45 1.60 11.06 -9.47
N TYR A 46 2.74 10.51 -9.03
CA TYR A 46 2.80 9.30 -8.21
C TYR A 46 2.34 9.53 -6.77
N TRP A 47 2.63 10.71 -6.20
CA TRP A 47 2.14 11.12 -4.89
C TRP A 47 0.62 11.32 -4.92
N ASN A 48 0.10 11.98 -5.95
CA ASN A 48 -1.35 12.15 -6.12
C ASN A 48 -2.07 10.80 -6.25
N ALA A 49 -1.46 9.84 -6.96
CA ALA A 49 -1.99 8.47 -7.06
C ALA A 49 -2.01 7.74 -5.71
N LEU A 50 -0.93 7.88 -4.92
CA LEU A 50 -0.83 7.31 -3.57
C LEU A 50 -1.87 7.90 -2.63
N GLU A 51 -2.00 9.22 -2.59
CA GLU A 51 -2.96 9.92 -1.74
C GLU A 51 -4.39 9.48 -2.04
N ARG A 52 -4.76 9.46 -3.33
CA ARG A 52 -6.07 8.98 -3.78
C ARG A 52 -6.31 7.53 -3.38
N PHE A 53 -5.32 6.65 -3.57
CA PHE A 53 -5.42 5.24 -3.18
C PHE A 53 -5.62 5.08 -1.67
N ALA A 54 -4.78 5.75 -0.87
CA ALA A 54 -4.83 5.67 0.59
C ALA A 54 -6.17 6.19 1.14
N GLY A 55 -6.70 7.29 0.59
CA GLY A 55 -8.00 7.84 0.99
C GLY A 55 -9.18 6.89 0.75
N GLU A 56 -9.12 6.03 -0.27
CA GLU A 56 -10.16 5.02 -0.55
C GLU A 56 -9.99 3.74 0.29
N VAL A 57 -8.74 3.33 0.50
CA VAL A 57 -8.40 1.99 1.00
C VAL A 57 -8.15 1.98 2.51
N CYS A 58 -7.41 2.95 3.04
CA CYS A 58 -7.03 2.99 4.46
C CYS A 58 -8.20 3.29 5.40
N VAL A 59 -9.34 3.74 4.87
CA VAL A 59 -10.57 4.02 5.65
C VAL A 59 -11.51 2.82 5.75
N LYS A 60 -11.19 1.70 5.09
CA LYS A 60 -12.00 0.48 5.16
C LYS A 60 -11.80 -0.18 6.53
N SER A 61 -12.88 -0.68 7.12
CA SER A 61 -12.87 -1.24 8.47
C SER A 61 -11.99 -2.48 8.65
N ASP A 62 -11.69 -3.20 7.57
CA ASP A 62 -10.89 -4.42 7.55
C ASP A 62 -9.52 -4.23 6.85
N VAL A 63 -9.05 -2.98 6.75
CA VAL A 63 -7.74 -2.62 6.18
C VAL A 63 -6.95 -1.79 7.19
N GLU A 64 -5.66 -2.09 7.31
CA GLU A 64 -4.73 -1.32 8.11
C GLU A 64 -3.59 -0.78 7.23
N CYS A 65 -3.43 0.55 7.22
CA CYS A 65 -2.27 1.21 6.60
C CYS A 65 -1.27 1.58 7.70
N ILE A 66 -0.28 0.71 7.90
CA ILE A 66 0.70 0.80 8.99
C ILE A 66 2.13 0.86 8.45
N SER A 67 3.07 1.26 9.30
CA SER A 67 4.49 1.21 8.94
C SER A 67 5.00 -0.23 8.88
N PHE A 68 6.06 -0.46 8.11
CA PHE A 68 6.73 -1.76 8.06
C PHE A 68 7.21 -2.22 9.45
N ARG A 69 7.69 -1.28 10.28
CA ARG A 69 8.07 -1.55 11.67
C ARG A 69 6.91 -2.10 12.49
N ASP A 70 5.74 -1.49 12.39
CA ASP A 70 4.58 -1.91 13.18
C ASP A 70 4.07 -3.27 12.70
N TYR A 71 4.13 -3.53 11.39
CA TYR A 71 3.83 -4.84 10.81
C TYR A 71 4.75 -5.95 11.35
N VAL A 72 6.07 -5.76 11.31
CA VAL A 72 7.04 -6.72 11.86
C VAL A 72 6.80 -6.93 13.36
N SER A 73 6.63 -5.86 14.12
CA SER A 73 6.40 -5.92 15.57
C SER A 73 5.16 -6.75 15.93
N ARG A 74 4.09 -6.66 15.14
CA ARG A 74 2.86 -7.46 15.32
C ARG A 74 3.05 -8.92 14.95
N ARG A 75 3.83 -9.22 13.91
CA ARG A 75 4.17 -10.61 13.55
C ARG A 75 5.02 -11.29 14.60
N ASP A 76 6.02 -10.61 15.12
CA ASP A 76 6.90 -11.17 16.16
C ASP A 76 6.13 -11.41 17.47
N GLY A 77 5.19 -10.52 17.80
CA GLY A 77 4.25 -10.73 18.91
C GLY A 77 3.32 -11.93 18.70
N SER A 78 2.85 -12.16 17.46
CA SER A 78 1.98 -13.28 17.11
C SER A 78 2.72 -14.63 17.06
N GLN A 79 4.01 -14.66 16.71
CA GLN A 79 4.79 -15.91 16.65
C GLN A 79 5.22 -16.42 18.04
N LYS A 80 5.28 -15.56 19.05
CA LYS A 80 5.61 -15.97 20.44
C LYS A 80 4.54 -16.83 21.12
N GLN A 81 3.39 -17.06 20.48
CA GLN A 81 2.29 -17.86 21.02
C GLN A 81 2.26 -19.32 20.52
N ALA A 82 3.29 -19.76 19.79
CA ALA A 82 3.55 -21.18 19.55
C ALA A 82 4.46 -21.74 20.64
N THR A 83 4.02 -21.72 21.89
CA THR A 83 4.61 -22.59 22.91
C THR A 83 4.29 -24.04 22.54
N VAL A 84 5.28 -24.74 22.00
CA VAL A 84 5.30 -26.21 21.96
C VAL A 84 5.28 -26.67 23.42
N GLY A 85 4.10 -27.04 23.90
CA GLY A 85 3.89 -27.60 25.23
C GLY A 85 3.62 -29.09 25.12
N GLY A 86 4.35 -29.89 25.91
CA GLY A 86 4.09 -31.32 26.15
C GLY A 86 5.19 -32.24 25.67
#